data_AF-A0A4Y2D684-F1
#
_entry.id   AF-A0A4Y2D684-F1
#
_cell.length_a   1.000
_cell.length_b   1.000
_cell.length_c   1.000
_cell.angle_alpha   90.00
_cell.angle_beta   90.00
_cell.angle_gamma   90.00
#
_symmetry.space_group_name_H-M   'P 1'
#
loop_
_entity.id
_entity.type
_entity.pdbx_description
1 polymer ?
#
loop_
_entity_poly.entity_id
_entity_poly.type
_entity_poly.pdbx_seq_one_letter_code
_entity_poly.pdbx_strand_id
1 'polypeptide(L)'
;MLDLKSGYWQVEIRPEDREKTAFTTGQGLWKFKILDEGAVIATCEPVVDIVVRPQEFSGEQHLPSSLDNLEILDEGQRTAVRKLLKEFQNLFSICDADVGRCNITQHRINTGDHPPIKQYPRRLPLARKKEADNLVKEMVDNGIIEESSGPWASPIVLVKKRDGSTRFCVDYRKLNEIMKKDSYPLP
;
A
#
# COMPACT_ATOMS: atom_id res chain seq x y z
N MET A 1 3.75 -12.18 1.94
CA MET A 1 4.37 -11.37 3.01
C MET A 1 4.53 -9.96 2.43
N LEU A 2 3.77 -8.99 2.93
CA LEU A 2 3.63 -7.66 2.29
C LEU A 2 4.83 -6.77 2.54
N ASP A 3 5.25 -5.97 1.54
CA ASP A 3 6.15 -4.81 1.71
C ASP A 3 5.32 -3.55 1.51
N LEU A 4 5.29 -2.67 2.50
CA LEU A 4 4.55 -1.40 2.46
C LEU A 4 5.44 -0.22 2.02
N LYS A 5 6.67 -0.47 1.57
CA LYS A 5 7.65 0.57 1.20
C LYS A 5 7.99 0.63 -0.29
N SER A 6 7.20 0.00 -1.17
CA SER A 6 7.67 -0.19 -2.55
C SER A 6 6.58 -0.41 -3.60
N GLY A 7 5.31 -0.13 -3.33
CA GLY A 7 4.30 -0.23 -4.38
C GLY A 7 4.03 1.11 -5.05
N TYR A 8 3.55 0.97 -6.28
CA TYR A 8 3.58 2.01 -7.29
C TYR A 8 2.24 2.75 -7.39
N TRP A 9 1.17 2.26 -6.77
CA TRP A 9 -0.17 2.87 -6.75
C TRP A 9 -0.98 2.43 -5.53
N GLN A 10 -1.77 3.35 -4.97
CA GLN A 10 -2.68 3.08 -3.84
C GLN A 10 -4.09 2.75 -4.35
N VAL A 11 -4.62 1.56 -4.06
CA VAL A 11 -5.98 1.13 -4.43
C VAL A 11 -6.87 1.09 -3.19
N GLU A 12 -8.06 1.70 -3.26
CA GLU A 12 -9.02 1.67 -2.16
C GLU A 12 -9.65 0.27 -2.02
N ILE A 13 -9.78 -0.23 -0.79
CA ILE A 13 -10.51 -1.48 -0.55
C ILE A 13 -12.01 -1.18 -0.49
N ARG A 14 -12.81 -2.00 -1.18
CA ARG A 14 -14.28 -1.95 -1.10
C ARG A 14 -14.72 -1.95 0.38
N PRO A 15 -15.61 -1.04 0.81
CA PRO A 15 -16.00 -0.92 2.21
C PRO A 15 -16.43 -2.24 2.87
N GLU A 16 -17.07 -3.13 2.10
CA GLU A 16 -17.55 -4.43 2.55
C GLU A 16 -16.41 -5.43 2.82
N ASP A 17 -15.27 -5.24 2.16
CA ASP A 17 -14.11 -6.12 2.23
C ASP A 17 -13.03 -5.61 3.19
N ARG A 18 -13.12 -4.35 3.67
CA ARG A 18 -12.13 -3.76 4.58
C ARG A 18 -11.89 -4.60 5.83
N GLU A 19 -12.97 -5.14 6.42
CA GLU A 19 -12.84 -5.98 7.61
C GLU A 19 -11.98 -7.23 7.36
N LYS A 20 -11.97 -7.80 6.15
CA LYS A 20 -11.14 -8.97 5.82
C LYS A 20 -9.64 -8.67 5.88
N THR A 21 -9.27 -7.39 5.74
CA THR A 21 -7.88 -6.94 5.87
C THR A 21 -7.46 -6.67 7.30
N ALA A 22 -8.38 -6.84 8.28
CA ALA A 22 -8.10 -6.52 9.66
C ALA A 22 -6.91 -7.32 10.22
N PHE A 23 -6.06 -6.62 10.97
CA PHE A 23 -4.87 -7.16 11.58
C PHE A 23 -4.71 -6.72 13.03
N THR A 24 -4.12 -7.60 13.83
CA THR A 24 -3.90 -7.35 15.25
C THR A 24 -2.46 -7.00 15.54
N THR A 25 -2.27 -5.97 16.37
CA THR A 25 -1.00 -5.67 17.02
C THR A 25 -1.12 -5.89 18.53
N GLY A 26 -0.03 -5.71 19.27
CA GLY A 26 -0.06 -5.80 20.74
C GLY A 26 -0.80 -4.64 21.43
N GLN A 27 -1.41 -3.74 20.68
CA GLN A 27 -2.14 -2.56 21.18
C GLN A 27 -3.60 -2.48 20.70
N GLY A 28 -3.97 -3.17 19.62
CA GLY A 28 -5.33 -3.06 19.07
C GLY A 28 -5.55 -3.87 17.81
N LEU A 29 -6.76 -3.70 17.26
CA LEU A 29 -7.20 -4.25 15.99
C LEU A 29 -7.37 -3.11 14.98
N TRP A 30 -6.78 -3.27 13.81
CA TRP A 30 -6.71 -2.25 12.77
C TRP A 30 -7.12 -2.86 11.44
N LYS A 31 -7.61 -2.08 10.50
CA LYS A 31 -7.93 -2.52 9.13
C LYS A 31 -7.41 -1.51 8.11
N PHE A 32 -7.09 -1.99 6.91
CA PHE A 32 -6.65 -1.13 5.83
C PHE A 32 -7.85 -0.42 5.19
N LYS A 33 -7.68 0.88 4.92
CA LYS A 33 -8.55 1.64 4.02
C LYS A 33 -8.05 1.54 2.58
N ILE A 34 -6.74 1.60 2.45
CA ILE A 34 -6.01 1.67 1.19
C ILE A 34 -4.93 0.59 1.24
N LEU A 35 -4.81 -0.16 0.15
CA LEU A 35 -3.69 -1.07 -0.06
C LEU A 35 -2.79 -0.50 -1.14
N ASP A 36 -1.50 -0.67 -0.92
CA ASP A 36 -0.51 -0.47 -1.97
C ASP A 36 -0.57 -1.64 -2.97
N GLU A 37 -0.38 -1.43 -4.27
CA GLU A 37 -0.45 -2.51 -5.28
C GLU A 37 0.62 -3.60 -5.07
N GLY A 38 1.72 -3.25 -4.38
CA GLY A 38 2.74 -4.21 -3.90
C GLY A 38 2.32 -5.01 -2.66
N ALA A 39 1.19 -4.66 -2.04
CA ALA A 39 0.62 -5.35 -0.90
C ALA A 39 -0.07 -6.63 -1.39
N VAL A 40 0.66 -7.74 -1.40
CA VAL A 40 0.13 -9.08 -1.74
C VAL A 40 -0.82 -9.58 -0.64
N ILE A 41 -2.02 -8.99 -0.58
CA ILE A 41 -3.26 -9.69 -0.25
C ILE A 41 -3.75 -10.20 -1.61
N ALA A 42 -3.77 -11.53 -1.73
CA ALA A 42 -3.81 -12.29 -2.97
C ALA A 42 -4.38 -11.59 -4.24
N THR A 43 -3.55 -11.60 -5.29
CA THR A 43 -3.85 -11.31 -6.71
C THR A 43 -4.77 -10.11 -6.95
N CYS A 44 -4.19 -8.94 -7.22
CA CYS A 44 -4.89 -7.86 -7.90
C CYS A 44 -5.54 -8.42 -9.17
N GLU A 45 -6.87 -8.34 -9.24
CA GLU A 45 -7.62 -8.56 -10.48
C GLU A 45 -7.22 -7.49 -11.50
N PRO A 46 -7.08 -7.82 -12.79
CA PRO A 46 -7.06 -6.80 -13.83
C PRO A 46 -8.45 -6.14 -13.92
N VAL A 47 -8.43 -4.81 -13.98
CA VAL A 47 -9.61 -3.93 -13.98
C VAL A 47 -10.57 -4.26 -15.14
N VAL A 48 -11.74 -4.81 -14.83
CA VAL A 48 -12.89 -4.88 -15.74
C VAL A 48 -13.95 -3.89 -15.27
N ASP A 49 -13.73 -2.62 -15.63
CA ASP A 49 -14.71 -1.54 -15.82
C ASP A 49 -14.06 -0.19 -15.48
N ILE A 50 -13.51 0.46 -16.51
CA ILE A 50 -12.98 1.81 -16.41
C ILE A 50 -14.18 2.78 -16.47
N VAL A 51 -14.69 3.21 -15.32
CA VAL A 51 -15.52 4.41 -15.26
C VAL A 51 -14.58 5.59 -15.02
N VAL A 52 -14.15 6.24 -16.11
CA VAL A 52 -13.36 7.48 -16.05
C VAL A 52 -14.20 8.55 -15.36
N ARG A 53 -13.92 8.83 -14.09
CA ARG A 53 -14.36 10.07 -13.45
C ARG A 53 -13.25 11.11 -13.64
N PRO A 54 -13.55 12.31 -14.16
CA PRO A 54 -12.56 13.36 -14.25
C PRO A 54 -12.21 13.83 -12.83
N GLN A 55 -10.93 13.89 -12.48
CA GLN A 55 -10.51 14.50 -11.22
C GLN A 55 -9.31 15.43 -11.42
N GLU A 56 -9.48 16.64 -10.89
CA GLU A 56 -8.45 17.66 -10.76
C GLU A 56 -7.51 17.31 -9.60
N PHE A 57 -6.21 17.21 -9.88
CA PHE A 57 -5.17 17.05 -8.87
C PHE A 57 -4.61 18.42 -8.50
N SER A 58 -4.80 18.85 -7.24
CA SER A 58 -4.15 20.02 -6.67
C SER A 58 -2.92 19.58 -5.87
N GLY A 59 -1.73 19.82 -6.40
CA GLY A 59 -0.47 19.55 -5.71
C GLY A 59 0.67 20.35 -6.32
N GLU A 60 0.84 21.60 -5.87
CA GLU A 60 2.11 22.30 -6.02
C GLU A 60 3.10 21.71 -5.01
N GLN A 61 4.27 21.19 -5.46
CA GLN A 61 5.59 21.67 -5.04
C GLN A 61 6.77 20.72 -5.39
N HIS A 62 7.82 21.38 -5.91
CA HIS A 62 9.26 21.06 -6.00
C HIS A 62 9.81 19.78 -6.69
N LEU A 63 10.59 19.99 -7.76
CA LEU A 63 11.43 18.97 -8.43
C LEU A 63 12.58 18.50 -7.52
N PRO A 64 12.99 17.23 -7.61
CA PRO A 64 14.23 16.76 -6.97
C PRO A 64 15.45 17.47 -7.57
N SER A 65 16.40 17.84 -6.72
CA SER A 65 17.70 18.44 -7.03
C SER A 65 18.68 17.51 -7.78
N SER A 66 18.19 16.39 -8.33
CA SER A 66 18.97 15.36 -9.02
C SER A 66 19.44 15.75 -10.43
N LEU A 67 19.04 16.92 -10.94
CA LEU A 67 19.46 17.43 -12.24
C LEU A 67 20.94 17.84 -12.30
N ASP A 68 21.56 18.12 -11.15
CA ASP A 68 22.94 18.61 -11.11
C ASP A 68 23.99 17.52 -11.40
N ASN A 69 23.59 16.24 -11.34
CA ASN A 69 24.46 15.08 -11.62
C ASN A 69 24.47 14.64 -13.09
N LEU A 70 23.79 15.36 -13.99
CA LEU A 70 23.77 15.05 -15.43
C LEU A 70 24.94 15.74 -16.14
N GLU A 71 26.17 15.34 -15.81
CA GLU A 71 27.41 15.84 -16.45
C GLU A 71 27.51 15.51 -17.95
N ILE A 72 26.64 14.64 -18.47
CA ILE A 72 26.66 14.12 -19.84
C ILE A 72 25.82 14.99 -20.81
N LEU A 73 24.96 15.88 -20.31
CA LEU A 73 24.01 16.66 -21.13
C LEU A 73 24.50 18.08 -21.38
N ASP A 74 24.31 18.57 -22.61
CA ASP A 74 24.54 19.97 -22.97
C ASP A 74 23.48 20.92 -22.36
N GLU A 75 23.77 22.24 -22.38
CA GLU A 75 22.92 23.29 -21.80
C GLU A 75 21.48 23.29 -22.38
N GLY A 76 21.34 23.02 -23.68
CA GLY A 76 20.06 22.94 -24.39
C GLY A 76 19.28 21.70 -23.99
N GLN A 77 19.94 20.55 -23.89
CA GLN A 77 19.37 19.30 -23.40
C GLN A 77 18.93 19.41 -21.93
N ARG A 78 19.74 20.01 -21.07
CA ARG A 78 19.37 20.26 -19.66
C ARG A 78 18.12 21.13 -19.56
N THR A 79 18.00 22.12 -20.41
CA THR A 79 16.82 23.00 -20.47
C THR A 79 15.58 22.23 -20.93
N ALA A 80 15.70 21.38 -21.95
CA ALA A 80 14.60 20.54 -22.42
C ALA A 80 14.15 19.52 -21.37
N VAL A 81 15.10 18.84 -20.71
CA VAL A 81 14.80 17.87 -19.63
C VAL A 81 14.15 18.57 -18.44
N ARG A 82 14.65 19.74 -18.04
CA ARG A 82 14.04 20.52 -16.94
C ARG A 82 12.62 20.98 -17.28
N LYS A 83 12.36 21.32 -18.54
CA LYS A 83 11.01 21.67 -19.02
C LYS A 83 10.08 20.45 -18.94
N LEU A 84 10.55 19.28 -19.40
CA LEU A 84 9.80 18.02 -19.35
C LEU A 84 9.48 17.59 -17.91
N LEU A 85 10.46 17.64 -17.01
CA LEU A 85 10.26 17.26 -15.60
C LEU A 85 9.32 18.23 -14.87
N LYS A 86 9.31 19.52 -15.24
CA LYS A 86 8.32 20.48 -14.72
C LYS A 86 6.93 20.20 -15.27
N GLU A 87 6.82 19.85 -16.55
CA GLU A 87 5.55 19.54 -17.20
C GLU A 87 4.90 18.28 -16.63
N PHE A 88 5.70 17.26 -16.34
CA PHE A 88 5.25 15.97 -15.80
C PHE A 88 5.55 15.81 -14.31
N GLN A 89 5.73 16.91 -13.57
CA GLN A 89 6.12 16.87 -12.16
C GLN A 89 5.14 16.05 -11.31
N ASN A 90 3.85 16.11 -11.66
CA ASN A 90 2.77 15.36 -11.04
C ASN A 90 2.78 13.85 -11.30
N LEU A 91 3.65 13.34 -12.19
CA LEU A 91 3.80 11.91 -12.46
C LEU A 91 4.89 11.25 -11.61
N PHE A 92 5.75 12.03 -10.96
CA PHE A 92 6.88 11.51 -10.18
C PHE A 92 6.59 11.60 -8.69
N SER A 93 6.55 10.45 -8.02
CA SER A 93 6.51 10.41 -6.55
C SER A 93 7.83 10.88 -5.96
N ILE A 94 7.78 11.89 -5.10
CA ILE A 94 8.97 12.48 -4.47
C ILE A 94 9.32 11.79 -3.15
N CYS A 95 8.35 11.12 -2.52
CA CYS A 95 8.56 10.31 -1.31
C CYS A 95 7.58 9.13 -1.22
N ASP A 96 7.84 8.17 -0.32
CA ASP A 96 6.99 6.98 -0.10
C ASP A 96 5.53 7.34 0.31
N ALA A 97 5.28 8.57 0.75
CA ALA A 97 3.94 9.07 1.07
C ALA A 97 3.21 9.72 -0.12
N ASP A 98 3.93 10.01 -1.21
CA ASP A 98 3.47 10.68 -2.43
C ASP A 98 3.05 9.67 -3.52
N VAL A 99 2.56 8.51 -3.09
CA VAL A 99 2.06 7.48 -4.00
C VAL A 99 0.65 7.89 -4.43
N GLY A 100 0.45 8.07 -5.73
CA GLY A 100 -0.84 8.46 -6.29
C GLY A 100 -1.96 7.49 -5.90
N ARG A 101 -3.15 8.02 -5.61
CA ARG A 101 -4.36 7.23 -5.37
C ARG A 101 -5.00 6.83 -6.69
N CYS A 102 -5.19 5.54 -6.90
CA CYS A 102 -6.00 5.01 -7.98
C CYS A 102 -7.48 5.09 -7.57
N ASN A 103 -8.18 6.11 -8.06
CA ASN A 103 -9.63 6.28 -7.84
C ASN A 103 -10.48 5.56 -8.89
N ILE A 104 -9.86 4.81 -9.80
CA ILE A 104 -10.51 4.16 -10.94
C ILE A 104 -11.16 2.83 -10.51
N THR A 105 -10.62 2.17 -9.49
CA THR A 105 -11.06 0.81 -9.11
C THR A 105 -10.88 0.57 -7.61
N GLN A 106 -11.73 -0.30 -7.06
CA GLN A 106 -11.63 -0.74 -5.67
C GLN A 106 -11.27 -2.22 -5.60
N HIS A 107 -10.37 -2.59 -4.70
CA HIS A 107 -9.94 -3.96 -4.48
C HIS A 107 -11.03 -4.78 -3.78
N ARG A 108 -11.34 -5.95 -4.33
CA ARG A 108 -12.34 -6.91 -3.82
C ARG A 108 -11.63 -8.15 -3.25
N ILE A 109 -12.11 -8.63 -2.10
CA ILE A 109 -11.59 -9.85 -1.46
C ILE A 109 -12.70 -10.90 -1.39
N ASN A 110 -12.76 -11.79 -2.38
CA ASN A 110 -13.82 -12.79 -2.47
C ASN A 110 -13.53 -14.03 -1.63
N THR A 111 -14.19 -14.15 -0.47
CA THR A 111 -14.13 -15.32 0.42
C THR A 111 -15.35 -16.24 0.29
N GLY A 112 -16.27 -15.97 -0.65
CA GLY A 112 -17.60 -16.60 -0.68
C GLY A 112 -18.33 -16.46 0.66
N ASP A 113 -19.02 -17.52 1.08
CA ASP A 113 -19.79 -17.57 2.34
C ASP A 113 -18.95 -18.04 3.55
N HIS A 114 -17.61 -18.00 3.43
CA HIS A 114 -16.74 -18.46 4.51
C HIS A 114 -16.86 -17.54 5.74
N PRO A 115 -16.98 -18.10 6.97
CA PRO A 115 -17.06 -17.29 8.18
C PRO A 115 -15.76 -16.51 8.46
N PRO A 116 -15.80 -15.44 9.26
CA PRO A 116 -14.62 -14.66 9.60
C PRO A 116 -13.50 -15.48 10.25
N ILE A 117 -12.27 -15.23 9.81
CA ILE A 117 -11.07 -15.82 10.42
C ILE A 117 -10.51 -14.85 11.46
N LYS A 118 -10.55 -15.25 12.73
CA LYS A 118 -9.95 -14.51 13.85
C LYS A 118 -8.72 -15.24 14.40
N GLN A 119 -7.54 -14.76 14.04
CA GLN A 119 -6.26 -15.30 14.52
C GLN A 119 -5.80 -14.55 15.78
N TYR A 120 -5.13 -15.28 16.68
CA TYR A 120 -4.56 -14.67 17.89
C TYR A 120 -3.30 -13.83 17.55
N PRO A 121 -3.08 -12.68 18.21
CA PRO A 121 -1.88 -11.85 17.99
C PRO A 121 -0.58 -12.61 18.31
N ARG A 122 0.45 -12.41 17.50
CA ARG A 122 1.78 -13.00 17.78
C ARG A 122 2.47 -12.24 18.91
N ARG A 123 3.11 -12.98 19.83
CA ARG A 123 3.93 -12.37 20.89
C ARG A 123 5.18 -11.75 20.28
N LEU A 124 5.31 -10.42 20.39
CA LEU A 124 6.48 -9.67 19.96
C LEU A 124 7.38 -9.32 21.16
N PRO A 125 8.71 -9.48 21.06
CA PRO A 125 9.64 -8.90 22.04
C PRO A 125 9.45 -7.39 22.16
N LEU A 126 9.74 -6.81 23.34
CA LEU A 126 9.50 -5.39 23.62
C LEU A 126 10.10 -4.44 22.58
N ALA A 127 11.34 -4.70 22.14
CA ALA A 127 12.01 -3.89 21.11
C ALA A 127 11.23 -3.86 19.79
N ARG A 128 10.68 -5.00 19.35
CA ARG A 128 9.89 -5.13 18.12
C ARG A 128 8.46 -4.61 18.30
N LYS A 129 7.93 -4.64 19.53
CA LYS A 129 6.61 -4.07 19.83
C LYS A 129 6.62 -2.56 19.59
N LYS A 130 7.59 -1.84 20.17
CA LYS A 130 7.74 -0.39 19.96
C LYS A 130 7.89 -0.02 18.49
N GLU A 131 8.62 -0.83 17.73
CA GLU A 131 8.78 -0.65 16.29
C GLU A 131 7.47 -0.85 15.52
N ALA A 132 6.69 -1.89 15.84
CA ALA A 132 5.37 -2.10 15.26
C ALA A 132 4.43 -0.93 15.57
N ASP A 133 4.45 -0.44 16.81
CA ASP A 133 3.57 0.63 17.27
C ASP A 133 3.86 1.95 16.53
N ASN A 134 5.14 2.26 16.30
CA ASN A 134 5.53 3.43 15.49
C ASN A 134 5.04 3.33 14.04
N LEU A 135 5.17 2.14 13.42
CA LEU A 135 4.72 1.91 12.05
C LEU A 135 3.20 1.98 11.92
N VAL A 136 2.46 1.49 12.92
CA VAL A 136 0.99 1.64 12.99
C VAL A 136 0.62 3.11 13.07
N LYS A 137 1.29 3.88 13.94
CA LYS A 137 1.03 5.31 14.07
C LYS A 137 1.23 6.06 12.75
N GLU A 138 2.35 5.81 12.07
CA GLU A 138 2.64 6.39 10.75
C GLU A 138 1.54 6.05 9.72
N MET A 139 1.08 4.80 9.69
CA MET A 139 0.00 4.39 8.80
C MET A 139 -1.36 5.03 9.15
N VAL A 140 -1.63 5.27 10.44
CA VAL A 140 -2.84 5.99 10.89
C VAL A 140 -2.76 7.46 10.47
N ASP A 141 -1.64 8.12 10.74
CA ASP A 141 -1.40 9.54 10.44
C ASP A 141 -1.49 9.79 8.91
N ASN A 142 -1.02 8.83 8.10
CA ASN A 142 -1.11 8.87 6.64
C ASN A 142 -2.47 8.41 6.08
N GLY A 143 -3.41 7.99 6.94
CA GLY A 143 -4.75 7.54 6.52
C GLY A 143 -4.81 6.20 5.79
N ILE A 144 -3.74 5.39 5.88
CA ILE A 144 -3.64 4.06 5.25
C ILE A 144 -4.50 3.04 6.00
N ILE A 145 -4.56 3.14 7.34
CA ILE A 145 -5.32 2.24 8.22
C ILE A 145 -6.29 3.00 9.12
N GLU A 146 -7.25 2.27 9.69
CA GLU A 146 -8.13 2.73 10.76
C GLU A 146 -8.36 1.65 11.80
N GLU A 147 -8.93 2.03 12.95
CA GLU A 147 -9.34 1.08 13.98
C GLU A 147 -10.46 0.16 13.46
N SER A 148 -10.40 -1.12 13.82
CA SER A 148 -11.42 -2.10 13.49
C SER A 148 -12.00 -2.73 14.76
N SER A 149 -13.29 -3.00 14.74
CA SER A 149 -14.03 -3.80 15.73
C SER A 149 -14.59 -5.07 15.10
N GLY A 150 -14.10 -5.44 13.91
CA GLY A 150 -14.63 -6.52 13.10
C GLY A 150 -14.30 -7.93 13.61
N PRO A 151 -14.97 -8.94 13.04
CA PRO A 151 -14.78 -10.34 13.43
C PRO A 151 -13.52 -10.98 12.83
N TRP A 152 -12.87 -10.32 11.88
CA TRP A 152 -11.64 -10.78 11.22
C TRP A 152 -10.40 -10.30 11.98
N ALA A 153 -9.34 -11.10 11.99
CA ALA A 153 -8.05 -10.71 12.54
C ALA A 153 -6.92 -11.56 11.96
N SER A 154 -5.92 -10.92 11.38
CA SER A 154 -4.66 -11.54 10.97
C SER A 154 -3.49 -11.00 11.80
N PRO A 155 -2.53 -11.83 12.22
CA PRO A 155 -1.44 -11.35 13.06
C PRO A 155 -0.37 -10.66 12.22
N ILE A 156 0.28 -9.64 12.78
CA ILE A 156 1.45 -9.01 12.15
C ILE A 156 2.72 -9.85 12.28
N VAL A 157 3.63 -9.64 11.34
CA VAL A 157 4.97 -10.21 11.29
C VAL A 157 5.95 -9.11 10.89
N LEU A 158 6.96 -8.88 11.72
CA LEU A 158 8.03 -7.94 11.42
C LEU A 158 9.25 -8.70 10.91
N VAL A 159 9.76 -8.30 9.74
CA VAL A 159 10.95 -8.91 9.13
C VAL A 159 12.00 -7.85 8.85
N LYS A 160 13.28 -8.18 9.04
CA LYS A 160 14.39 -7.28 8.70
C LYS A 160 14.73 -7.44 7.22
N LYS A 161 14.77 -6.32 6.50
CA LYS A 161 15.31 -6.24 5.14
C LYS A 161 16.85 -6.32 5.20
N ARG A 162 17.47 -6.56 4.03
CA ARG A 162 18.94 -6.64 3.88
C ARG A 162 19.62 -5.32 4.24
N ASP A 163 18.94 -4.20 4.05
CA ASP A 163 19.38 -2.85 4.40
C ASP A 163 19.27 -2.50 5.91
N GLY A 164 18.78 -3.43 6.74
CA GLY A 164 18.57 -3.25 8.18
C GLY A 164 17.23 -2.63 8.57
N SER A 165 16.47 -2.12 7.61
CA SER A 165 15.11 -1.60 7.85
C SER A 165 14.12 -2.73 8.16
N THR A 166 12.98 -2.39 8.77
CA THR A 166 11.93 -3.36 9.09
C THR A 166 10.78 -3.28 8.11
N ARG A 167 10.36 -4.45 7.63
CA ARG A 167 9.17 -4.67 6.82
C ARG A 167 8.01 -5.04 7.72
N PHE A 168 6.97 -4.20 7.74
CA PHE A 168 5.70 -4.50 8.37
C PHE A 168 4.89 -5.42 7.47
N CYS A 169 4.58 -6.64 7.94
CA CYS A 169 3.83 -7.61 7.18
C CYS A 169 2.61 -8.07 7.98
N VAL A 170 1.51 -8.37 7.30
CA VAL A 170 0.38 -9.10 7.87
C VAL A 170 0.36 -10.52 7.32
N ASP A 171 0.09 -11.49 8.18
CA ASP A 171 0.03 -12.90 7.82
C ASP A 171 -1.36 -13.31 7.32
N TYR A 172 -1.63 -13.02 6.05
CA TYR A 172 -2.88 -13.40 5.37
C TYR A 172 -2.90 -14.83 4.84
N ARG A 173 -2.00 -15.72 5.24
CA ARG A 173 -1.98 -17.10 4.69
C ARG A 173 -3.33 -17.80 4.79
N LYS A 174 -3.97 -17.75 5.96
CA LYS A 174 -5.31 -18.33 6.17
C LYS A 174 -6.40 -17.65 5.34
N LEU A 175 -6.31 -16.32 5.14
CA LEU A 175 -7.23 -15.60 4.28
C LEU A 175 -7.04 -16.01 2.81
N ASN A 176 -5.80 -16.14 2.37
CA ASN A 176 -5.45 -16.52 1.00
C ASN A 176 -5.90 -17.95 0.65
N GLU A 177 -5.96 -18.86 1.63
CA GLU A 177 -6.43 -20.24 1.45
C GLU A 177 -7.93 -20.33 1.14
N ILE A 178 -8.73 -19.41 1.69
CA ILE A 178 -10.19 -19.38 1.49
C ILE A 178 -10.62 -18.43 0.37
N MET A 179 -9.69 -17.64 -0.15
CA MET A 179 -9.99 -16.66 -1.17
C MET A 179 -10.16 -17.34 -2.53
N LYS A 180 -11.26 -17.02 -3.21
CA LYS A 180 -11.52 -17.49 -4.58
C LYS A 180 -10.65 -16.68 -5.53
N LYS A 181 -9.70 -17.35 -6.19
CA LYS A 181 -8.86 -16.75 -7.23
C LYS A 181 -9.60 -16.80 -8.55
N ASP A 182 -9.69 -15.66 -9.23
CA ASP A 182 -10.17 -15.66 -10.61
C ASP A 182 -9.10 -16.26 -11.53
N SER A 183 -9.54 -17.17 -12.40
CA SER A 183 -8.68 -17.79 -13.42
C SER A 183 -8.59 -16.88 -14.63
N TYR A 184 -7.84 -15.79 -14.51
CA TYR A 184 -7.37 -15.05 -15.68
C TYR A 184 -5.86 -15.23 -15.81
N PRO A 185 -5.37 -15.77 -16.95
CA PRO A 185 -3.95 -15.72 -17.23
C PRO A 185 -3.55 -14.25 -17.41
N LEU A 186 -2.41 -13.86 -16.85
CA LEU A 186 -1.74 -12.64 -17.27
C LEU A 186 -1.41 -12.80 -18.76
N PRO A 187 -1.79 -11.83 -19.62
CA PRO A 187 -1.51 -11.88 -21.06
C PRO A 187 -0.01 -11.83 -21.37
#